data_AF-A0A1B9JL85-F1
#
_entry.id   AF-A0A1B9JL85-F1
#
_cell.length_a   1.000
_cell.length_b   1.000
_cell.length_c   1.000
_cell.angle_alpha   90.00
_cell.angle_beta   90.00
_cell.angle_gamma   90.00
#
_symmetry.space_group_name_H-M   'P 1'
#
loop_
_entity.id
_entity.type
_entity.pdbx_description
1 polymer ?
#
loop_
_entity_poly.entity_id
_entity_poly.type
_entity_poly.pdbx_seq_one_letter_code
_entity_poly.pdbx_strand_id
1 'polypeptide(L)'
;MYDLVDYTIVNISKSEQDYQEIKLLLSRSDLDLDSQVNLFMVAKINDKIIACAGMDRNIIKCVAIDPQYRGNQLNLTLMDQTIKYANENGYFHLFLYTKPENIDFFKGCGFYPIVEITDLVVLMENNPVGIKQYCKQLNAQKKEGKKIGSIVMNANPFTKGHQYLVQYAASQCDWLHVFVVNENASQFSFDTRLKLVKDGTNQIKNVTVHASSPYIISRATFPTYFLKDKTKIDQAYMGIDLLIFRNYIAPALNITHRFVGTEPIDEVTKAYNEAMRYWLEDNTVSSLPAITVVEVERITESNCVVSASLVRKLLATGQYEQVKTLVPPTTWDYLSANLDNFKI
;
A
#
# COMPACT_ATOMS: atom_id res chain seq x y z
N MET A 1 35.76 28.11 -12.03
CA MET A 1 35.61 27.62 -10.64
C MET A 1 34.35 26.78 -10.69
N TYR A 2 34.44 25.45 -10.62
CA TYR A 2 33.23 24.63 -10.56
C TYR A 2 32.69 24.80 -9.15
N ASP A 3 31.50 25.36 -9.01
CA ASP A 3 30.85 25.47 -7.70
C ASP A 3 30.69 24.06 -7.12
N LEU A 4 31.17 23.86 -5.89
CA LEU A 4 31.16 22.55 -5.24
C LEU A 4 29.73 22.26 -4.78
N VAL A 5 29.13 21.20 -5.33
CA VAL A 5 27.79 20.75 -4.95
C VAL A 5 27.89 19.88 -3.71
N ASP A 6 27.22 20.28 -2.63
CA ASP A 6 27.10 19.49 -1.41
C ASP A 6 25.80 18.66 -1.42
N TYR A 7 25.86 17.43 -0.91
CA TYR A 7 24.71 16.53 -0.83
C TYR A 7 24.45 16.17 0.62
N THR A 8 23.26 16.47 1.12
CA THR A 8 22.93 16.28 2.53
C THR A 8 21.47 15.88 2.73
N ILE A 9 21.21 15.22 3.86
CA ILE A 9 19.85 14.87 4.29
C ILE A 9 19.30 16.02 5.14
N VAL A 10 18.15 16.54 4.74
CA VAL A 10 17.39 17.53 5.51
C VAL A 10 16.08 16.94 5.98
N ASN A 11 15.69 17.31 7.20
CA ASN A 11 14.34 17.08 7.71
C ASN A 11 13.58 18.40 7.72
N ILE A 12 12.67 18.57 6.76
CA ILE A 12 11.93 19.82 6.57
C ILE A 12 10.99 20.15 7.73
N SER A 13 10.64 19.18 8.59
CA SER A 13 9.86 19.45 9.80
C SER A 13 10.67 20.19 10.88
N LYS A 14 11.99 20.35 10.69
CA LYS A 14 12.91 20.99 11.65
C LYS A 14 13.49 22.32 11.13
N SER A 15 13.18 22.70 9.89
CA SER A 15 13.77 23.86 9.23
C SER A 15 12.75 24.51 8.31
N GLU A 16 12.23 25.67 8.71
CA GLU A 16 11.28 26.44 7.90
C GLU A 16 11.93 26.91 6.59
N GLN A 17 13.24 27.23 6.62
CA GLN A 17 13.96 27.63 5.43
C GLN A 17 14.03 26.49 4.40
N ASP A 18 14.48 25.29 4.80
CA ASP A 18 14.56 24.15 3.88
C ASP A 18 13.17 23.75 3.38
N TYR A 19 12.13 23.84 4.23
CA TYR A 19 10.73 23.63 3.83
C TYR A 19 10.31 24.57 2.69
N GLN A 20 10.54 25.88 2.84
CA GLN A 20 10.15 26.86 1.82
C GLN A 20 10.97 26.71 0.53
N GLU A 21 12.28 26.44 0.63
CA GLU A 21 13.15 26.23 -0.53
C GLU A 21 12.73 24.99 -1.34
N ILE A 22 12.48 23.86 -0.67
CA ILE A 22 12.00 22.63 -1.32
C ILE A 22 10.63 22.84 -1.94
N LYS A 23 9.70 23.49 -1.23
CA LYS A 23 8.36 23.78 -1.75
C LYS A 23 8.41 24.62 -3.02
N LEU A 24 9.27 25.65 -3.06
CA LEU A 24 9.48 26.49 -4.24
C LEU A 24 10.11 25.70 -5.39
N LEU A 25 11.09 24.85 -5.10
CA LEU A 25 11.75 24.00 -6.11
C LEU A 25 10.78 23.00 -6.75
N LEU A 26 9.94 22.36 -5.94
CA LEU A 26 8.90 21.45 -6.41
C LEU A 26 7.89 22.17 -7.29
N SER A 27 7.41 23.34 -6.86
CA SER A 27 6.47 24.17 -7.64
C SER A 27 7.01 24.53 -9.02
N ARG A 28 8.32 24.82 -9.15
CA ARG A 28 8.97 25.10 -10.44
C ARG A 28 9.07 23.89 -11.36
N SER A 29 8.87 22.69 -10.82
CA SER A 29 8.85 21.42 -11.54
C SER A 29 7.42 20.88 -11.72
N ASP A 30 6.41 21.73 -11.46
CA ASP A 30 4.98 21.38 -11.45
C ASP A 30 4.69 20.17 -10.54
N LEU A 31 5.31 20.17 -9.36
CA LEU A 31 5.12 19.18 -8.32
C LEU A 31 4.65 19.87 -7.03
N ASP A 32 3.75 19.21 -6.31
CA ASP A 32 3.38 19.59 -4.96
C ASP A 32 4.20 18.80 -3.94
N LEU A 33 4.40 19.41 -2.75
CA LEU A 33 5.01 18.73 -1.62
C LEU A 33 4.00 17.72 -1.04
N ASP A 34 4.38 16.45 -1.05
CA ASP A 34 3.64 15.39 -0.38
C ASP A 34 3.81 15.53 1.15
N SER A 35 2.70 15.69 1.87
CA SER A 35 2.69 15.95 3.32
C SER A 35 3.24 14.81 4.17
N GLN A 36 3.44 13.62 3.61
CA GLN A 36 4.05 12.48 4.30
C GLN A 36 5.58 12.48 4.19
N VAL A 37 6.15 13.31 3.30
CA VAL A 37 7.59 13.38 3.10
C VAL A 37 8.16 14.48 3.97
N ASN A 38 8.86 14.10 5.03
CA ASN A 38 9.61 15.06 5.85
C ASN A 38 11.11 15.00 5.60
N LEU A 39 11.60 13.95 4.94
CA LEU A 39 13.01 13.71 4.75
C LEU A 39 13.37 13.88 3.28
N PHE A 40 14.38 14.69 2.99
CA PHE A 40 14.87 14.93 1.64
C PHE A 40 16.38 14.77 1.58
N MET A 41 16.86 14.05 0.57
CA MET A 41 18.21 14.26 0.08
C MET A 41 18.20 15.52 -0.77
N VAL A 42 19.09 16.47 -0.51
CA VAL A 42 19.19 17.73 -1.25
C VAL A 42 20.60 17.95 -1.78
N ALA A 43 20.68 18.58 -2.95
CA ALA A 43 21.92 19.12 -3.48
C ALA A 43 21.93 20.64 -3.27
N LYS A 44 23.01 21.17 -2.68
CA LYS A 44 23.16 22.60 -2.37
C LYS A 44 24.36 23.21 -3.10
N ILE A 45 24.20 24.45 -3.56
CA ILE A 45 25.29 25.32 -4.02
C ILE A 45 25.18 26.64 -3.26
N ASN A 46 26.25 27.06 -2.59
CA ASN A 46 26.27 28.28 -1.76
C ASN A 46 25.05 28.32 -0.79
N ASP A 47 24.83 27.20 -0.08
CA ASP A 47 23.71 26.94 0.84
C ASP A 47 22.30 26.93 0.25
N LYS A 48 22.14 27.24 -1.04
CA LYS A 48 20.85 27.21 -1.74
C LYS A 48 20.55 25.80 -2.25
N ILE A 49 19.36 25.28 -1.97
CA ILE A 49 18.89 24.00 -2.52
C ILE A 49 18.62 24.16 -4.02
N ILE A 50 19.31 23.35 -4.84
CA ILE A 50 19.17 23.31 -6.29
C ILE A 50 18.58 22.00 -6.82
N ALA A 51 18.55 20.94 -6.00
CA ALA A 51 17.90 19.68 -6.31
C ALA A 51 17.43 18.99 -5.03
N CYS A 52 16.36 18.21 -5.11
CA CYS A 52 15.87 17.42 -3.99
C CYS A 52 15.27 16.08 -4.45
N ALA A 53 15.34 15.08 -3.57
CA ALA A 53 14.65 13.80 -3.69
C ALA A 53 14.07 13.45 -2.32
N GLY A 54 12.74 13.44 -2.25
CA GLY A 54 11.97 13.13 -1.05
C GLY A 54 11.93 11.63 -0.78
N MET A 55 12.01 11.26 0.50
CA MET A 55 11.99 9.87 0.93
C MET A 55 10.98 9.63 2.06
N ASP A 56 10.10 8.64 1.86
CA ASP A 56 9.27 8.05 2.91
C ASP A 56 9.60 6.56 3.00
N ARG A 57 10.45 6.20 3.97
CA ARG A 57 10.99 4.84 4.15
C ARG A 57 11.63 4.31 2.86
N ASN A 58 11.05 3.29 2.23
CA ASN A 58 11.51 2.69 0.99
C ASN A 58 10.88 3.30 -0.27
N ILE A 59 10.25 4.47 -0.17
CA ILE A 59 9.58 5.15 -1.29
C ILE A 59 10.29 6.47 -1.55
N ILE A 60 10.70 6.67 -2.80
CA ILE A 60 11.24 7.93 -3.32
C ILE A 60 10.13 8.67 -4.08
N LYS A 61 9.98 9.96 -3.80
CA LYS A 61 8.99 10.86 -4.42
C LYS A 61 9.48 12.29 -4.37
N CYS A 62 8.74 13.24 -4.96
CA CYS A 62 9.08 14.66 -4.93
C CYS A 62 10.53 14.93 -5.40
N VAL A 63 10.93 14.31 -6.52
CA VAL A 63 12.25 14.52 -7.11
C VAL A 63 12.18 15.74 -8.04
N ALA A 64 12.92 16.79 -7.72
CA ALA A 64 12.92 18.05 -8.48
C ALA A 64 14.30 18.70 -8.55
N ILE A 65 14.53 19.44 -9.62
CA ILE A 65 15.84 20.03 -9.96
C ILE A 65 15.63 21.40 -10.57
N ASP A 66 16.41 22.37 -10.11
CA ASP A 66 16.31 23.74 -10.58
C ASP A 66 16.63 23.76 -12.08
N PRO A 67 15.75 24.33 -12.93
CA PRO A 67 15.93 24.36 -14.38
C PRO A 67 17.27 24.93 -14.84
N GLN A 68 17.89 25.82 -14.05
CA GLN A 68 19.18 26.43 -14.34
C GLN A 68 20.36 25.47 -14.17
N TYR A 69 20.17 24.36 -13.43
CA TYR A 69 21.21 23.39 -13.08
C TYR A 69 20.95 22.00 -13.69
N ARG A 70 20.12 21.94 -14.75
CA ARG A 70 19.80 20.68 -15.43
C ARG A 70 21.05 20.05 -16.06
N GLY A 71 21.37 18.84 -15.64
CA GLY A 71 22.43 18.01 -16.22
C GLY A 71 22.43 16.61 -15.63
N ASN A 72 22.68 15.59 -16.46
CA ASN A 72 22.58 14.18 -16.03
C ASN A 72 23.42 13.86 -14.79
N GLN A 73 24.59 14.48 -14.64
CA GLN A 73 25.49 14.18 -13.53
C GLN A 73 24.94 14.61 -12.15
N LEU A 74 24.25 15.76 -12.06
CA LEU A 74 23.62 16.21 -10.81
C LEU A 74 22.49 15.25 -10.41
N ASN A 75 21.63 14.91 -11.37
CA ASN A 75 20.47 14.05 -11.12
C ASN A 75 20.90 12.64 -10.72
N LEU A 76 21.88 12.07 -11.43
CA LEU A 76 22.41 10.74 -11.14
C LEU A 76 23.07 10.70 -9.76
N THR A 77 23.86 11.72 -9.40
CA THR A 77 24.52 11.78 -8.10
C THR A 77 23.51 11.95 -6.97
N LEU A 78 22.49 12.81 -7.16
CA LEU A 78 21.40 12.96 -6.20
C LEU A 78 20.72 11.60 -5.93
N MET A 79 20.35 10.89 -6.99
CA MET A 79 19.71 9.58 -6.88
C MET A 79 20.61 8.53 -6.24
N ASP A 80 21.89 8.49 -6.59
CA ASP A 80 22.87 7.59 -5.97
C ASP A 80 22.99 7.84 -4.46
N GLN A 81 23.10 9.11 -4.04
CA GLN A 81 23.12 9.46 -2.62
C GLN A 81 21.81 9.10 -1.92
N THR A 82 20.65 9.31 -2.55
CA THR A 82 19.35 8.91 -1.99
C THR A 82 19.27 7.39 -1.80
N ILE A 83 19.65 6.60 -2.80
CA ILE A 83 19.66 5.13 -2.73
C ILE A 83 20.63 4.64 -1.67
N LYS A 84 21.83 5.24 -1.60
CA LYS A 84 22.83 4.93 -0.58
C LYS A 84 22.28 5.18 0.82
N TYR A 85 21.69 6.34 1.05
CA TYR A 85 21.05 6.67 2.33
C TYR A 85 19.94 5.67 2.68
N ALA A 86 19.10 5.29 1.72
CA ALA A 86 18.04 4.31 1.95
C ALA A 86 18.61 2.94 2.36
N ASN A 87 19.65 2.47 1.66
CA ASN A 87 20.34 1.22 1.96
C ASN A 87 20.99 1.23 3.36
N GLU A 88 21.64 2.34 3.75
CA GLU A 88 22.21 2.53 5.09
C GLU A 88 21.16 2.47 6.20
N ASN A 89 19.90 2.77 5.87
CA ASN A 89 18.75 2.67 6.78
C ASN A 89 17.96 1.34 6.63
N GLY A 90 18.52 0.36 5.89
CA GLY A 90 17.93 -0.98 5.73
C GLY A 90 16.83 -1.09 4.67
N TYR A 91 16.62 -0.07 3.84
CA TYR A 91 15.67 -0.10 2.74
C TYR A 91 16.37 -0.45 1.42
N PHE A 92 16.34 -1.73 1.06
CA PHE A 92 17.01 -2.23 -0.16
C PHE A 92 16.09 -2.32 -1.38
N HIS A 93 14.81 -2.64 -1.17
CA HIS A 93 13.81 -2.67 -2.23
C HIS A 93 13.02 -1.36 -2.21
N LEU A 94 13.37 -0.49 -3.15
CA LEU A 94 12.87 0.87 -3.25
C LEU A 94 11.81 0.98 -4.33
N PHE A 95 10.77 1.75 -4.02
CA PHE A 95 9.76 2.20 -4.96
C PHE A 95 9.98 3.67 -5.29
N LEU A 96 9.56 4.09 -6.49
CA LEU A 96 9.68 5.46 -6.93
C LEU A 96 8.42 5.92 -7.64
N TYR A 97 7.87 7.04 -7.21
CA TYR A 97 6.76 7.73 -7.87
C TYR A 97 7.28 8.88 -8.72
N THR A 98 6.84 8.95 -9.97
CA THR A 98 7.21 10.03 -10.88
C THR A 98 6.19 10.26 -11.99
N LYS A 99 6.30 11.36 -12.72
CA LYS A 99 5.51 11.62 -13.93
C LYS A 99 5.97 10.70 -15.08
N PRO A 100 5.06 10.26 -15.98
CA PRO A 100 5.41 9.39 -17.11
C PRO A 100 6.57 9.90 -17.99
N GLU A 101 6.67 11.22 -18.19
CA GLU A 101 7.76 11.85 -18.95
C GLU A 101 9.17 11.59 -18.37
N ASN A 102 9.27 11.21 -17.09
CA ASN A 102 10.55 10.95 -16.42
C ASN A 102 10.97 9.48 -16.43
N ILE A 103 10.18 8.57 -17.02
CA ILE A 103 10.46 7.12 -17.01
C ILE A 103 11.89 6.81 -17.48
N ASP A 104 12.32 7.38 -18.61
CA ASP A 104 13.62 7.03 -19.20
C ASP A 104 14.79 7.53 -18.37
N PHE A 105 14.64 8.66 -17.69
CA PHE A 105 15.61 9.14 -16.72
C PHE A 105 15.75 8.15 -15.55
N PHE A 106 14.64 7.75 -14.92
CA PHE A 106 14.67 6.85 -13.77
C PHE A 106 15.07 5.42 -14.12
N LYS A 107 14.81 4.95 -15.36
CA LYS A 107 15.42 3.74 -15.90
C LYS A 107 16.95 3.81 -15.90
N GLY A 108 17.52 4.95 -16.30
CA GLY A 108 18.96 5.20 -16.20
C GLY A 108 19.49 5.13 -14.76
N CYS A 109 18.65 5.43 -13.77
CA CYS A 109 18.94 5.31 -12.34
C CYS A 109 18.67 3.91 -11.77
N GLY A 110 18.34 2.91 -12.60
CA GLY A 110 18.08 1.54 -12.17
C GLY A 110 16.66 1.29 -11.64
N PHE A 111 15.69 2.17 -11.93
CA PHE A 111 14.28 1.96 -11.62
C PHE A 111 13.49 1.47 -12.84
N TYR A 112 12.63 0.48 -12.64
CA TYR A 112 11.85 -0.15 -13.71
C TYR A 112 10.37 0.07 -13.46
N PRO A 113 9.59 0.51 -14.47
CA PRO A 113 8.17 0.79 -14.30
C PRO A 113 7.38 -0.49 -13.99
N ILE A 114 6.42 -0.36 -13.08
CA ILE A 114 5.48 -1.42 -12.68
C ILE A 114 4.09 -1.12 -13.25
N VAL A 115 3.53 0.04 -12.90
CA VAL A 115 2.23 0.49 -13.38
C VAL A 115 2.29 1.98 -13.63
N GLU A 116 1.60 2.41 -14.69
CA GLU A 116 1.37 3.80 -15.05
C GLU A 116 -0.13 4.11 -15.03
N ILE A 117 -0.48 5.26 -14.46
CA ILE A 117 -1.74 5.95 -14.70
C ILE A 117 -1.43 7.05 -15.70
N THR A 118 -2.00 6.91 -16.90
CA THR A 118 -1.73 7.76 -18.05
C THR A 118 -1.75 9.24 -17.69
N ASP A 119 -0.71 9.96 -18.12
CA ASP A 119 -0.49 11.41 -17.91
C ASP A 119 -0.46 11.88 -16.45
N LEU A 120 -0.52 10.98 -15.47
CA LEU A 120 -0.57 11.33 -14.05
C LEU A 120 0.66 10.84 -13.29
N VAL A 121 0.86 9.52 -13.22
CA VAL A 121 1.88 8.96 -12.33
C VAL A 121 2.31 7.56 -12.75
N VAL A 122 3.59 7.25 -12.52
CA VAL A 122 4.18 5.92 -12.67
C VAL A 122 4.75 5.49 -11.34
N LEU A 123 4.44 4.25 -10.95
CA LEU A 123 5.18 3.54 -9.90
C LEU A 123 6.29 2.71 -10.56
N MET A 124 7.52 2.89 -10.08
CA MET A 124 8.69 2.14 -10.49
C MET A 124 9.32 1.43 -9.29
N GLU A 125 10.13 0.39 -9.52
CA GLU A 125 10.92 -0.28 -8.49
C GLU A 125 12.40 -0.38 -8.88
N ASN A 126 13.31 -0.39 -7.89
CA ASN A 126 14.75 -0.58 -8.13
C ASN A 126 15.16 -2.06 -8.35
N ASN A 127 14.19 -2.95 -8.61
CA ASN A 127 14.43 -4.36 -8.85
C ASN A 127 13.82 -4.77 -10.21
N PRO A 128 14.63 -5.09 -11.23
CA PRO A 128 14.14 -5.40 -12.58
C PRO A 128 13.26 -6.67 -12.66
N VAL A 129 13.29 -7.50 -11.62
CA VAL A 129 12.54 -8.75 -11.54
C VAL A 129 11.66 -8.83 -10.28
N GLY A 130 11.50 -7.75 -9.52
CA GLY A 130 10.85 -7.77 -8.21
C GLY A 130 9.41 -8.28 -8.28
N ILE A 131 8.53 -7.58 -9.01
CA ILE A 131 7.13 -7.99 -9.13
C ILE A 131 7.01 -9.34 -9.84
N LYS A 132 7.86 -9.61 -10.83
CA LYS A 132 7.87 -10.89 -11.57
C LYS A 132 8.22 -12.07 -10.66
N GLN A 133 9.19 -11.90 -9.76
CA GLN A 133 9.58 -12.91 -8.78
C GLN A 133 8.46 -13.15 -7.77
N TYR A 134 7.79 -12.09 -7.32
CA TYR A 134 6.60 -12.23 -6.46
C TYR A 134 5.48 -13.01 -7.15
N CYS A 135 5.14 -12.68 -8.40
CA CYS A 135 4.17 -13.44 -9.19
C CYS A 135 4.58 -14.90 -9.38
N LYS A 136 5.87 -15.19 -9.58
CA LYS A 136 6.38 -16.57 -9.65
C LYS A 136 6.15 -17.34 -8.35
N GLN A 137 6.37 -16.71 -7.20
CA GLN A 137 6.08 -17.31 -5.88
C GLN A 137 4.59 -17.57 -5.69
N LEU A 138 3.74 -16.62 -6.07
CA LEU A 138 2.28 -16.79 -6.02
C LEU A 138 1.81 -17.93 -6.93
N ASN A 139 2.35 -18.04 -8.14
CA ASN A 139 1.98 -19.09 -9.09
C ASN A 139 2.25 -20.50 -8.54
N ALA A 140 3.22 -20.68 -7.64
CA ALA A 140 3.42 -21.97 -6.96
C ALA A 140 2.25 -22.37 -6.03
N GLN A 141 1.39 -21.41 -5.66
CA GLN A 141 0.18 -21.62 -4.85
C GLN A 141 -1.10 -21.51 -5.69
N LYS A 142 -0.99 -21.40 -7.02
CA LYS A 142 -2.11 -21.34 -7.94
C LYS A 142 -3.00 -22.58 -7.81
N LYS A 143 -4.30 -22.37 -7.99
CA LYS A 143 -5.31 -23.42 -8.00
C LYS A 143 -6.15 -23.34 -9.27
N GLU A 144 -6.55 -24.51 -9.75
CA GLU A 144 -7.44 -24.63 -10.90
C GLU A 144 -8.89 -24.45 -10.46
N GLY A 145 -9.71 -23.88 -11.33
CA GLY A 145 -11.11 -23.59 -11.08
C GLY A 145 -11.67 -22.61 -12.11
N LYS A 146 -12.99 -22.57 -12.24
CA LYS A 146 -13.68 -21.60 -13.10
C LYS A 146 -13.79 -20.24 -12.41
N LYS A 147 -14.07 -20.26 -11.10
CA LYS A 147 -14.20 -19.07 -10.28
C LYS A 147 -13.18 -19.12 -9.16
N ILE A 148 -12.11 -18.37 -9.32
CA ILE A 148 -11.10 -18.16 -8.27
C ILE A 148 -11.32 -16.78 -7.64
N GLY A 149 -11.56 -16.78 -6.33
CA GLY A 149 -11.80 -15.59 -5.53
C GLY A 149 -10.54 -15.05 -4.87
N SER A 150 -10.56 -13.77 -4.54
CA SER A 150 -9.60 -13.15 -3.65
C SER A 150 -10.24 -12.21 -2.65
N ILE A 151 -9.68 -12.15 -1.45
CA ILE A 151 -9.92 -11.08 -0.47
C ILE A 151 -8.55 -10.50 -0.08
N VAL A 152 -8.46 -9.17 0.05
CA VAL A 152 -7.39 -8.52 0.82
C VAL A 152 -8.01 -7.94 2.07
N MET A 153 -7.40 -8.21 3.23
CA MET A 153 -7.89 -7.71 4.51
C MET A 153 -6.75 -7.36 5.46
N ASN A 154 -6.96 -6.33 6.27
CA ASN A 154 -6.04 -5.98 7.34
C ASN A 154 -6.24 -6.90 8.57
N ALA A 155 -7.49 -7.20 8.94
CA ALA A 155 -7.84 -8.08 10.07
C ALA A 155 -7.16 -7.70 11.40
N ASN A 156 -7.43 -6.50 11.89
CA ASN A 156 -6.75 -5.89 13.05
C ASN A 156 -7.66 -5.67 14.28
N PRO A 157 -8.15 -6.70 14.99
CA PRO A 157 -7.88 -8.13 14.79
C PRO A 157 -8.87 -8.77 13.80
N PHE A 158 -8.71 -10.08 13.57
CA PHE A 158 -9.68 -10.90 12.85
C PHE A 158 -11.00 -10.96 13.66
N THR A 159 -12.14 -10.78 13.00
CA THR A 159 -13.46 -10.66 13.66
C THR A 159 -14.45 -11.63 13.03
N LYS A 160 -15.62 -11.84 13.64
CA LYS A 160 -16.68 -12.64 13.01
C LYS A 160 -17.09 -12.07 11.65
N GLY A 161 -17.04 -10.74 11.48
CA GLY A 161 -17.26 -10.09 10.20
C GLY A 161 -16.27 -10.52 9.11
N HIS A 162 -14.98 -10.60 9.44
CA HIS A 162 -13.97 -11.14 8.52
C HIS A 162 -14.20 -12.62 8.24
N GLN A 163 -14.47 -13.42 9.28
CA GLN A 163 -14.73 -14.85 9.14
C GLN A 163 -15.93 -15.12 8.22
N TYR A 164 -17.01 -14.36 8.40
CA TYR A 164 -18.19 -14.40 7.54
C TYR A 164 -17.85 -14.06 6.09
N LEU A 165 -17.09 -12.98 5.84
CA LEU A 165 -16.68 -12.62 4.48
C LEU A 165 -15.89 -13.76 3.80
N VAL A 166 -14.97 -14.38 4.52
CA VAL A 166 -14.19 -15.53 4.00
C VAL A 166 -15.12 -16.72 3.73
N GLN A 167 -16.02 -17.07 4.65
CA GLN A 167 -16.96 -18.17 4.49
C GLN A 167 -17.89 -17.95 3.29
N TYR A 168 -18.46 -16.75 3.18
CA TYR A 168 -19.31 -16.38 2.06
C TYR A 168 -18.52 -16.48 0.74
N ALA A 169 -17.39 -15.79 0.63
CA ALA A 169 -16.59 -15.81 -0.60
C ALA A 169 -16.16 -17.24 -0.99
N ALA A 170 -15.72 -18.05 -0.03
CA ALA A 170 -15.30 -19.43 -0.24
C ALA A 170 -16.46 -20.32 -0.71
N SER A 171 -17.70 -20.06 -0.27
CA SER A 171 -18.89 -20.76 -0.77
C SER A 171 -19.25 -20.41 -2.22
N GLN A 172 -18.77 -19.26 -2.71
CA GLN A 172 -19.09 -18.72 -4.03
C GLN A 172 -18.01 -18.97 -5.08
N CYS A 173 -16.90 -19.65 -4.74
CA CYS A 173 -15.77 -19.87 -5.63
C CYS A 173 -15.15 -21.26 -5.44
N ASP A 174 -14.46 -21.75 -6.47
CA ASP A 174 -13.76 -23.03 -6.42
C ASP A 174 -12.56 -22.97 -5.46
N TRP A 175 -11.89 -21.81 -5.43
CA TRP A 175 -10.80 -21.53 -4.50
C TRP A 175 -10.73 -20.05 -4.12
N LEU A 176 -10.36 -19.76 -2.88
CA LEU A 176 -10.24 -18.41 -2.34
C LEU A 176 -8.82 -18.12 -1.85
N HIS A 177 -8.21 -17.07 -2.38
CA HIS A 177 -6.93 -16.53 -1.91
C HIS A 177 -7.15 -15.32 -0.99
N VAL A 178 -6.81 -15.47 0.29
CA VAL A 178 -6.91 -14.41 1.29
C VAL A 178 -5.53 -13.82 1.54
N PHE A 179 -5.36 -12.53 1.26
CA PHE A 179 -4.11 -11.80 1.51
C PHE A 179 -4.26 -10.95 2.77
N VAL A 180 -3.36 -11.18 3.74
CA VAL A 180 -3.31 -10.39 4.97
C VAL A 180 -2.34 -9.24 4.78
N VAL A 181 -2.82 -7.99 4.90
CA VAL A 181 -2.02 -6.78 4.67
C VAL A 181 -0.81 -6.71 5.61
N ASN A 182 0.38 -6.52 5.05
CA ASN A 182 1.67 -6.54 5.76
C ASN A 182 2.14 -5.13 6.11
N GLU A 183 1.32 -4.42 6.91
CA GLU A 183 1.66 -3.12 7.46
C GLU A 183 1.68 -3.18 9.00
N ASN A 184 2.75 -2.67 9.61
CA ASN A 184 3.00 -2.75 11.06
C ASN A 184 2.52 -1.50 11.83
N ALA A 185 1.60 -0.71 11.26
CA ALA A 185 1.03 0.48 11.92
C ALA A 185 -0.19 0.16 12.80
N SER A 186 -0.40 -1.12 13.17
CA SER A 186 -1.60 -1.62 13.84
C SER A 186 -1.38 -2.03 15.29
N GLN A 187 -2.43 -1.95 16.13
CA GLN A 187 -2.41 -2.48 17.50
C GLN A 187 -2.02 -3.96 17.58
N PHE A 188 -2.38 -4.75 16.56
CA PHE A 188 -1.94 -6.14 16.42
C PHE A 188 -0.80 -6.21 15.39
N SER A 189 0.30 -6.88 15.72
CA SER A 189 1.41 -7.07 14.78
C SER A 189 0.97 -7.86 13.54
N PHE A 190 1.70 -7.71 12.43
CA PHE A 190 1.43 -8.48 11.21
C PHE A 190 1.39 -9.99 11.48
N ASP A 191 2.39 -10.52 12.19
CA ASP A 191 2.47 -11.96 12.48
C ASP A 191 1.27 -12.45 13.29
N THR A 192 0.82 -11.65 14.26
CA THR A 192 -0.41 -11.93 15.01
C THR A 192 -1.62 -11.94 14.10
N ARG A 193 -1.82 -10.91 13.26
CA ARG A 193 -2.97 -10.85 12.34
C ARG A 193 -2.98 -12.01 11.36
N LEU A 194 -1.83 -12.36 10.80
CA LEU A 194 -1.67 -13.51 9.90
C LEU A 194 -2.04 -14.83 10.60
N LYS A 195 -1.56 -15.03 11.83
CA LYS A 195 -1.91 -16.19 12.64
C LYS A 195 -3.41 -16.26 12.91
N LEU A 196 -4.02 -15.17 13.35
CA LEU A 196 -5.46 -15.12 13.65
C LEU A 196 -6.33 -15.43 12.42
N VAL A 197 -5.95 -14.92 11.24
CA VAL A 197 -6.65 -15.22 9.99
C VAL A 197 -6.50 -16.70 9.62
N LYS A 198 -5.29 -17.27 9.71
CA LYS A 198 -5.05 -18.70 9.46
C LYS A 198 -5.88 -19.57 10.40
N ASP A 199 -5.81 -19.32 11.69
CA ASP A 199 -6.54 -20.09 12.70
C ASP A 199 -8.06 -19.97 12.52
N GLY A 200 -8.56 -18.75 12.27
CA GLY A 200 -9.99 -18.49 12.07
C GLY A 200 -10.57 -19.01 10.75
N THR A 201 -9.73 -19.42 9.80
CA THR A 201 -10.15 -19.94 8.48
C THR A 201 -9.76 -21.40 8.26
N ASN A 202 -9.08 -22.05 9.21
CA ASN A 202 -8.52 -23.40 9.07
C ASN A 202 -9.56 -24.48 8.72
N GLN A 203 -10.80 -24.32 9.17
CA GLN A 203 -11.91 -25.23 8.85
C GLN A 203 -12.44 -25.12 7.40
N ILE A 204 -12.04 -24.08 6.65
CA ILE A 204 -12.54 -23.82 5.30
C ILE A 204 -11.58 -24.45 4.28
N LYS A 205 -12.04 -25.50 3.60
CA LYS A 205 -11.19 -26.42 2.81
C LYS A 205 -10.57 -25.79 1.56
N ASN A 206 -11.20 -24.79 0.97
CA ASN A 206 -10.81 -24.18 -0.31
C ASN A 206 -10.23 -22.76 -0.14
N VAL A 207 -9.52 -22.53 0.96
CA VAL A 207 -8.88 -21.24 1.27
C VAL A 207 -7.36 -21.39 1.33
N THR A 208 -6.64 -20.42 0.76
CA THR A 208 -5.21 -20.23 1.01
C THR A 208 -4.98 -18.84 1.57
N VAL A 209 -4.37 -18.77 2.75
CA VAL A 209 -4.02 -17.51 3.41
C VAL A 209 -2.56 -17.16 3.10
N HIS A 210 -2.36 -16.00 2.51
CA HIS A 210 -1.07 -15.46 2.11
C HIS A 210 -0.66 -14.32 3.04
N ALA A 211 0.63 -14.31 3.40
CA ALA A 211 1.31 -13.06 3.74
C ALA A 211 1.31 -12.17 2.48
N SER A 212 0.75 -10.96 2.57
CA SER A 212 0.87 -10.01 1.46
C SER A 212 2.31 -9.49 1.33
N SER A 213 2.59 -8.88 0.18
CA SER A 213 3.86 -8.27 -0.15
C SER A 213 3.72 -6.74 -0.22
N PRO A 214 4.83 -6.01 -0.40
CA PRO A 214 4.77 -4.57 -0.68
C PRO A 214 3.97 -4.18 -1.93
N TYR A 215 3.51 -5.12 -2.76
CA TYR A 215 2.69 -4.88 -3.96
C TYR A 215 1.18 -4.90 -3.69
N ILE A 216 0.73 -5.10 -2.45
CA ILE A 216 -0.70 -5.19 -2.08
C ILE A 216 -0.97 -4.31 -0.88
N ILE A 217 -1.74 -3.22 -1.07
CA ILE A 217 -2.20 -2.28 -0.04
C ILE A 217 -1.08 -2.00 0.98
N SER A 218 0.06 -1.54 0.47
CA SER A 218 1.22 -1.15 1.28
C SER A 218 1.36 0.37 1.26
N ARG A 219 2.23 0.95 2.09
CA ARG A 219 2.59 2.37 1.94
C ARG A 219 3.15 2.67 0.54
N ALA A 220 3.78 1.71 -0.12
CA ALA A 220 4.36 1.90 -1.44
C ALA A 220 3.31 1.94 -2.55
N THR A 221 2.23 1.15 -2.47
CA THR A 221 1.15 1.15 -3.47
C THR A 221 -0.03 2.02 -3.06
N PHE A 222 -0.12 2.34 -1.77
CA PHE A 222 -1.19 3.09 -1.13
C PHE A 222 -0.63 3.97 0.01
N PRO A 223 0.18 5.01 -0.31
CA PRO A 223 0.77 5.90 0.67
C PRO A 223 -0.33 6.56 1.50
N THR A 224 -0.40 6.13 2.75
CA THR A 224 -1.61 6.07 3.58
C THR A 224 -2.25 7.43 3.92
N TYR A 225 -3.58 7.56 3.75
CA TYR A 225 -4.48 8.54 4.41
C TYR A 225 -4.81 9.89 3.72
N PHE A 226 -4.83 10.01 2.39
CA PHE A 226 -5.11 11.32 1.74
C PHE A 226 -6.56 11.71 1.45
N LEU A 227 -7.58 10.89 1.72
CA LEU A 227 -8.97 11.26 1.41
C LEU A 227 -9.62 12.28 2.37
N LYS A 228 -8.87 13.27 2.84
CA LYS A 228 -9.50 14.49 3.37
C LYS A 228 -9.83 15.48 2.25
N ASP A 229 -9.09 15.42 1.13
CA ASP A 229 -9.40 16.18 -0.07
C ASP A 229 -9.46 15.21 -1.25
N LYS A 230 -10.65 15.06 -1.86
CA LYS A 230 -10.93 14.18 -3.01
C LYS A 230 -10.20 14.65 -4.28
N THR A 231 -8.88 14.63 -4.26
CA THR A 231 -8.05 15.04 -5.40
C THR A 231 -7.90 13.88 -6.39
N LYS A 232 -7.62 14.20 -7.66
CA LYS A 232 -7.33 13.21 -8.70
C LYS A 232 -6.14 12.29 -8.34
N ILE A 233 -5.24 12.77 -7.49
CA ILE A 233 -4.02 12.06 -7.09
C ILE A 233 -4.36 10.84 -6.21
N ASP A 234 -5.35 10.95 -5.31
CA ASP A 234 -5.76 9.84 -4.46
C ASP A 234 -6.37 8.69 -5.25
N GLN A 235 -7.16 9.02 -6.27
CA GLN A 235 -7.71 8.04 -7.20
C GLN A 235 -6.59 7.37 -8.02
N ALA A 236 -5.52 8.11 -8.35
CA ALA A 236 -4.37 7.55 -9.05
C ALA A 236 -3.61 6.56 -8.18
N TYR A 237 -3.39 6.83 -6.89
CA TYR A 237 -2.75 5.87 -5.98
C TYR A 237 -3.59 4.60 -5.78
N MET A 238 -4.92 4.73 -5.64
CA MET A 238 -5.82 3.57 -5.67
C MET A 238 -5.68 2.77 -6.97
N GLY A 239 -5.60 3.49 -8.10
CA GLY A 239 -5.40 2.90 -9.42
C GLY A 239 -4.10 2.12 -9.53
N ILE A 240 -2.99 2.64 -9.02
CA ILE A 240 -1.70 1.94 -8.99
C ILE A 240 -1.84 0.59 -8.29
N ASP A 241 -2.35 0.56 -7.07
CA ASP A 241 -2.52 -0.68 -6.30
C ASP A 241 -3.46 -1.68 -7.00
N LEU A 242 -4.58 -1.20 -7.53
CA LEU A 242 -5.58 -2.03 -8.18
C LEU A 242 -5.11 -2.57 -9.54
N LEU A 243 -4.36 -1.80 -10.30
CA LEU A 243 -3.75 -2.24 -11.55
C LEU A 243 -2.58 -3.20 -11.30
N ILE A 244 -1.81 -3.03 -10.22
CA ILE A 244 -0.83 -4.05 -9.79
C ILE A 244 -1.56 -5.37 -9.52
N PHE A 245 -2.67 -5.30 -8.79
CA PHE A 245 -3.48 -6.48 -8.51
C PHE A 245 -4.00 -7.13 -9.80
N ARG A 246 -4.62 -6.34 -10.69
CA ARG A 246 -5.22 -6.83 -11.94
C ARG A 246 -4.19 -7.35 -12.94
N ASN A 247 -3.09 -6.65 -13.12
CA ASN A 247 -2.15 -6.93 -14.20
C ASN A 247 -1.13 -8.01 -13.83
N TYR A 248 -0.87 -8.20 -12.53
CA TYR A 248 0.21 -9.08 -12.07
C TYR A 248 -0.26 -10.18 -11.10
N ILE A 249 -0.97 -9.81 -10.04
CA ILE A 249 -1.30 -10.75 -8.96
C ILE A 249 -2.43 -11.69 -9.37
N ALA A 250 -3.49 -11.15 -9.97
CA ALA A 250 -4.63 -11.93 -10.37
C ALA A 250 -4.29 -12.98 -11.45
N PRO A 251 -3.57 -12.65 -12.55
CA PRO A 251 -3.11 -13.64 -13.52
C PRO A 251 -2.21 -14.72 -12.91
N ALA A 252 -1.36 -14.38 -11.94
CA ALA A 252 -0.46 -15.35 -11.29
C ALA A 252 -1.22 -16.44 -10.52
N LEU A 253 -2.46 -16.17 -10.08
CA LEU A 253 -3.29 -17.07 -9.29
C LEU A 253 -4.60 -17.47 -9.99
N ASN A 254 -4.79 -17.10 -11.26
CA ASN A 254 -6.05 -17.22 -11.98
C ASN A 254 -7.25 -16.53 -11.28
N ILE A 255 -7.02 -15.48 -10.48
CA ILE A 255 -8.11 -14.78 -9.78
C ILE A 255 -9.03 -14.11 -10.79
N THR A 256 -10.33 -14.36 -10.63
CA THR A 256 -11.40 -13.83 -11.47
C THR A 256 -12.35 -12.92 -10.70
N HIS A 257 -12.39 -13.07 -9.37
CA HIS A 257 -13.29 -12.33 -8.51
C HIS A 257 -12.56 -11.72 -7.31
N ARG A 258 -12.92 -10.49 -6.97
CA ARG A 258 -12.46 -9.78 -5.77
C ARG A 258 -13.65 -9.55 -4.85
N PHE A 259 -13.62 -10.15 -3.66
CA PHE A 259 -14.67 -10.02 -2.66
C PHE A 259 -14.28 -8.98 -1.62
N VAL A 260 -15.21 -8.08 -1.31
CA VAL A 260 -15.03 -7.05 -0.28
C VAL A 260 -16.31 -6.90 0.54
N GLY A 261 -16.17 -6.52 1.81
CA GLY A 261 -17.32 -6.16 2.63
C GLY A 261 -17.79 -4.74 2.31
N THR A 262 -19.10 -4.49 2.38
CA THR A 262 -19.63 -3.13 2.32
C THR A 262 -19.04 -2.26 3.43
N GLU A 263 -18.81 -0.97 3.19
CA GLU A 263 -18.27 -0.05 4.18
C GLU A 263 -19.01 1.29 4.12
N PRO A 264 -20.04 1.48 4.96
CA PRO A 264 -20.83 2.70 4.95
C PRO A 264 -20.24 3.83 5.81
N ILE A 265 -19.23 3.55 6.64
CA ILE A 265 -18.75 4.50 7.66
C ILE A 265 -17.36 5.05 7.31
N ASP A 266 -16.43 4.20 6.89
CA ASP A 266 -15.07 4.63 6.52
C ASP A 266 -15.02 5.11 5.06
N GLU A 267 -14.95 6.44 4.89
CA GLU A 267 -14.89 7.10 3.58
C GLU A 267 -13.72 6.61 2.72
N VAL A 268 -12.57 6.26 3.34
CA VAL A 268 -11.40 5.80 2.60
C VAL A 268 -11.64 4.44 1.99
N THR A 269 -12.09 3.51 2.83
CA THR A 269 -12.40 2.16 2.39
C THR A 269 -13.58 2.16 1.41
N LYS A 270 -14.57 3.04 1.58
CA LYS A 270 -15.67 3.21 0.62
C LYS A 270 -15.15 3.68 -0.75
N ALA A 271 -14.34 4.73 -0.79
CA ALA A 271 -13.76 5.23 -2.04
C ALA A 271 -12.88 4.17 -2.73
N TYR A 272 -12.15 3.36 -1.95
CA TYR A 272 -11.36 2.24 -2.49
C TYR A 272 -12.25 1.13 -3.08
N ASN A 273 -13.39 0.80 -2.44
CA ASN A 273 -14.39 -0.11 -3.01
C ASN A 273 -15.00 0.42 -4.31
N GLU A 274 -15.30 1.72 -4.37
CA GLU A 274 -15.77 2.37 -5.60
C GLU A 274 -14.70 2.33 -6.70
N ALA A 275 -13.44 2.61 -6.36
CA ALA A 275 -12.32 2.54 -7.29
C ALA A 275 -12.08 1.12 -7.83
N MET A 276 -12.33 0.08 -7.03
CA MET A 276 -12.25 -1.32 -7.47
C MET A 276 -13.13 -1.58 -8.69
N ARG A 277 -14.35 -1.05 -8.73
CA ARG A 277 -15.25 -1.21 -9.88
C ARG A 277 -14.61 -0.69 -11.16
N TYR A 278 -14.06 0.52 -11.12
CA TYR A 278 -13.43 1.12 -12.28
C TYR A 278 -12.15 0.36 -12.69
N TRP A 279 -11.18 0.23 -11.79
CA TRP A 279 -9.85 -0.31 -12.15
C TRP A 279 -9.83 -1.82 -12.39
N LEU A 280 -10.75 -2.58 -11.78
CA LEU A 280 -10.79 -4.03 -11.91
C LEU A 280 -11.77 -4.51 -13.00
N GLU A 281 -12.90 -3.84 -13.22
CA GLU A 281 -13.94 -4.31 -14.15
C GLU A 281 -13.90 -3.63 -15.53
N ASP A 282 -13.42 -2.39 -15.63
CA ASP A 282 -13.40 -1.67 -16.90
C ASP A 282 -12.35 -2.23 -17.87
N ASN A 283 -12.75 -2.62 -19.08
CA ASN A 283 -11.83 -3.16 -20.09
C ASN A 283 -11.00 -2.07 -20.79
N THR A 284 -11.28 -0.78 -20.60
CA THR A 284 -10.47 0.29 -21.20
C THR A 284 -9.20 0.60 -20.40
N VAL A 285 -9.16 0.24 -19.12
CA VAL A 285 -8.03 0.58 -18.22
C VAL A 285 -6.88 -0.43 -18.26
N SER A 286 -7.12 -1.64 -18.79
CA SER A 286 -6.09 -2.68 -18.92
C SER A 286 -6.47 -3.69 -20.00
N SER A 287 -5.47 -4.17 -20.75
CA SER A 287 -5.65 -5.26 -21.72
C SER A 287 -5.80 -6.64 -21.06
N LEU A 288 -5.63 -6.75 -19.75
CA LEU A 288 -5.80 -7.99 -18.99
C LEU A 288 -7.27 -8.20 -18.66
N PRO A 289 -7.72 -9.47 -18.50
CA PRO A 289 -9.09 -9.78 -18.17
C PRO A 289 -9.63 -8.98 -16.98
N ALA A 290 -10.87 -8.53 -17.10
CA ALA A 290 -11.60 -7.91 -16.00
C ALA A 290 -11.75 -8.87 -14.80
N ILE A 291 -11.76 -8.32 -13.60
CA ILE A 291 -11.96 -9.04 -12.34
C ILE A 291 -13.27 -8.55 -11.75
N THR A 292 -14.23 -9.45 -11.62
CA THR A 292 -15.55 -9.12 -11.07
C THR A 292 -15.43 -8.77 -9.59
N VAL A 293 -15.93 -7.59 -9.22
CA VAL A 293 -15.97 -7.13 -7.84
C VAL A 293 -17.30 -7.56 -7.22
N VAL A 294 -17.24 -8.21 -6.06
CA VAL A 294 -18.40 -8.67 -5.32
C VAL A 294 -18.40 -8.03 -3.95
N GLU A 295 -19.35 -7.12 -3.74
CA GLU A 295 -19.59 -6.49 -2.45
C GLU A 295 -20.54 -7.35 -1.63
N VAL A 296 -20.13 -7.66 -0.41
CA VAL A 296 -20.87 -8.53 0.51
C VAL A 296 -21.34 -7.70 1.69
N GLU A 297 -22.64 -7.74 1.96
CA GLU A 297 -23.23 -7.04 3.11
C GLU A 297 -22.60 -7.53 4.42
N ARG A 298 -22.24 -6.58 5.29
CA ARG A 298 -21.69 -6.90 6.61
C ARG A 298 -22.75 -7.49 7.52
N ILE A 299 -22.35 -8.50 8.30
CA ILE A 299 -23.17 -9.00 9.39
C ILE A 299 -23.26 -7.99 10.53
N THR A 300 -24.44 -7.94 11.16
CA THR A 300 -24.71 -7.16 12.36
C THR A 300 -24.91 -8.09 13.56
N GLU A 301 -24.35 -7.73 14.71
CA GLU A 301 -24.64 -8.38 15.99
C GLU A 301 -25.22 -7.31 16.93
N SER A 302 -26.40 -7.57 17.50
CA SER A 302 -27.12 -6.61 18.36
C SER A 302 -27.29 -5.22 17.72
N ASN A 303 -27.68 -5.16 16.44
CA ASN A 303 -27.81 -3.94 15.62
C ASN A 303 -26.52 -3.11 15.42
N CYS A 304 -25.35 -3.65 15.79
CA CYS A 304 -24.06 -3.02 15.53
C CYS A 304 -23.29 -3.80 14.45
N VAL A 305 -22.66 -3.06 13.53
CA VAL A 305 -21.77 -3.66 12.52
C VAL A 305 -20.54 -4.24 13.21
N VAL A 306 -20.30 -5.54 12.99
CA VAL A 306 -19.11 -6.21 13.55
C VAL A 306 -17.85 -5.67 12.84
N SER A 307 -17.07 -4.84 13.53
CA SER A 307 -15.86 -4.23 12.98
C SER A 307 -14.66 -4.38 13.90
N ALA A 308 -13.47 -4.44 13.31
CA ALA A 308 -12.22 -4.50 14.07
C ALA A 308 -11.99 -3.25 14.92
N SER A 309 -12.40 -2.08 14.42
CA SER A 309 -12.30 -0.81 15.16
C SER A 309 -13.16 -0.80 16.42
N LEU A 310 -14.37 -1.38 16.36
CA LEU A 310 -15.20 -1.57 17.55
C LEU A 310 -14.53 -2.51 18.56
N VAL A 311 -13.97 -3.64 18.10
CA VAL A 311 -13.23 -4.57 18.98
C VAL A 311 -12.08 -3.88 19.70
N ARG A 312 -11.25 -3.10 18.99
CA ARG A 312 -10.14 -2.35 19.59
C ARG A 312 -10.62 -1.34 20.64
N LYS A 313 -11.71 -0.61 20.36
CA LYS A 313 -12.33 0.33 21.31
C LYS A 313 -12.82 -0.38 22.57
N LEU A 314 -13.50 -1.52 22.43
CA LEU A 314 -14.03 -2.29 23.56
C LEU A 314 -12.90 -2.89 24.41
N LEU A 315 -11.84 -3.42 23.77
CA LEU A 315 -10.63 -3.91 24.44
C LEU A 315 -10.00 -2.81 25.31
N ALA A 316 -9.81 -1.61 24.75
CA ALA A 316 -9.27 -0.45 25.48
C ALA A 316 -10.11 -0.04 26.70
N THR A 317 -11.43 -0.29 26.67
CA THR A 317 -12.35 0.01 27.78
C THR A 317 -12.63 -1.19 28.70
N GLY A 318 -11.94 -2.31 28.52
CA GLY A 318 -12.13 -3.51 29.34
C GLY A 318 -13.47 -4.24 29.16
N GLN A 319 -14.21 -3.98 28.07
CA GLN A 319 -15.53 -4.58 27.81
C GLN A 319 -15.42 -5.97 27.17
N TYR A 320 -14.75 -6.89 27.86
CA TYR A 320 -14.31 -8.16 27.28
C TYR A 320 -15.44 -9.13 26.88
N GLU A 321 -16.54 -9.18 27.63
CA GLU A 321 -17.68 -10.02 27.28
C GLU A 321 -18.29 -9.61 25.93
N GLN A 322 -18.35 -8.31 25.64
CA GLN A 322 -18.78 -7.83 24.32
C GLN A 322 -17.74 -8.14 23.24
N VAL A 323 -16.44 -8.05 23.54
CA VAL A 323 -15.39 -8.43 22.58
C VAL A 323 -15.54 -9.90 22.18
N LYS A 324 -15.81 -10.78 23.15
CA LYS A 324 -16.01 -12.22 22.93
C LYS A 324 -17.17 -12.51 21.98
N THR A 325 -18.22 -11.69 21.95
CA THR A 325 -19.30 -11.87 20.97
C THR A 325 -18.84 -11.47 19.56
N LEU A 326 -18.00 -10.45 19.40
CA LEU A 326 -17.63 -9.91 18.09
C LEU A 326 -16.55 -10.69 17.33
N VAL A 327 -15.83 -11.60 18.00
CA VAL A 327 -14.68 -12.31 17.43
C VAL A 327 -14.90 -13.83 17.38
N PRO A 328 -14.24 -14.57 16.48
CA PRO A 328 -14.28 -16.02 16.48
C PRO A 328 -13.60 -16.59 17.72
N PRO A 329 -13.91 -17.83 18.14
CA PRO A 329 -13.27 -18.48 19.28
C PRO A 329 -11.74 -18.44 19.22
N THR A 330 -11.15 -18.70 18.05
CA THR A 330 -9.68 -18.66 17.86
C THR A 330 -9.06 -17.29 18.15
N THR A 331 -9.77 -16.21 17.84
CA THR A 331 -9.32 -14.86 18.18
C THR A 331 -9.53 -14.57 19.66
N TRP A 332 -10.65 -15.00 20.23
CA TRP A 332 -10.89 -14.85 21.65
C TRP A 332 -9.85 -15.58 22.51
N ASP A 333 -9.47 -16.80 22.14
CA ASP A 333 -8.45 -17.58 22.83
C ASP A 333 -7.11 -16.83 22.86
N TYR A 334 -6.71 -16.21 21.74
CA TYR A 334 -5.53 -15.34 21.70
C TYR A 334 -5.68 -14.10 22.59
N LEU A 335 -6.79 -13.38 22.48
CA LEU A 335 -7.02 -12.14 23.24
C LEU A 335 -7.03 -12.41 24.75
N SER A 336 -7.76 -13.44 25.19
CA SER A 336 -7.88 -13.83 26.60
C SER A 336 -6.54 -14.23 27.23
N ALA A 337 -5.64 -14.84 26.45
CA ALA A 337 -4.28 -15.18 26.88
C ALA A 337 -3.33 -13.96 26.92
N ASN A 338 -3.73 -12.81 26.38
CA ASN A 338 -2.88 -11.63 26.20
C ASN A 338 -3.54 -10.32 26.68
N LEU A 339 -4.56 -10.38 27.55
CA LEU A 339 -5.35 -9.21 27.96
C LEU A 339 -4.51 -8.09 28.57
N ASP A 340 -3.42 -8.42 29.26
CA ASP A 340 -2.53 -7.44 29.89
C ASP A 340 -1.84 -6.52 28.88
N ASN A 341 -1.66 -6.97 27.62
CA ASN A 341 -1.09 -6.16 26.55
C ASN A 341 -2.05 -5.09 25.99
N PHE A 342 -3.33 -5.13 26.39
CA PHE A 342 -4.38 -4.27 25.86
C PHE A 342 -5.03 -3.34 26.90
N LYS A 343 -4.57 -3.40 28.16
CA LYS A 343 -4.95 -2.44 29.21
C LYS A 343 -4.23 -1.12 28.95
N ILE A 344 -4.96 -0.01 29.04
CA ILE A 344 -4.40 1.35 28.98
C ILE A 344 -3.79 1.70 30.33
#